data_AF-A0A835QPS9-F1
#
_entry.id   AF-A0A835QPS9-F1
#
_cell.length_a   1.000
_cell.length_b   1.000
_cell.length_c   1.000
_cell.angle_alpha   90.00
_cell.angle_beta   90.00
_cell.angle_gamma   90.00
#
_symmetry.space_group_name_H-M   'P 1'
#
loop_
_entity.id
_entity.type
_entity.pdbx_description
1 polymer ?
#
loop_
_entity_poly.entity_id
_entity_poly.type
_entity_poly.pdbx_seq_one_letter_code
_entity_poly.pdbx_strand_id
1 'polypeptide(L)'
;MVAGHIWRCSCLARGPEQPDEEVRLLMTAYVRRRLRPPLTEGYVGNAIIPTVAVAKMAEVVDDIPAARIRAAIMKLNDDYLRSALDFLEMQEDKRPLSRSAGNFSATDLSVTSWMQLPFYDVDFGLGHAEFMGAAASIMQGSAV
;
A
#
# COMPACT_ATOMS: atom_id res chain seq x y z
N MET A 1 -6.01 -14.04 -2.87
CA MET A 1 -5.20 -12.80 -3.04
C MET A 1 -4.47 -12.52 -1.72
N VAL A 2 -3.13 -12.54 -1.70
CA VAL A 2 -2.29 -12.57 -0.48
C VAL A 2 -2.54 -11.38 0.46
N ALA A 3 -2.57 -10.15 -0.06
CA ALA A 3 -2.78 -8.95 0.77
C ALA A 3 -4.10 -8.98 1.55
N GLY A 4 -5.18 -9.49 0.95
CA GLY A 4 -6.47 -9.61 1.63
C GLY A 4 -6.46 -10.68 2.72
N HIS A 5 -5.72 -11.77 2.52
CA HIS A 5 -5.55 -12.80 3.55
C HIS A 5 -4.76 -12.26 4.75
N ILE A 6 -3.66 -11.53 4.51
CA ILE A 6 -2.87 -10.89 5.57
C ILE A 6 -3.75 -9.89 6.34
N TRP A 7 -4.55 -9.08 5.63
CA TRP A 7 -5.46 -8.12 6.28
C TRP A 7 -6.48 -8.81 7.18
N ARG A 8 -7.12 -9.88 6.70
CA ARG A 8 -8.04 -10.70 7.48
C ARG A 8 -7.38 -11.29 8.74
N CYS A 9 -6.21 -11.90 8.59
CA CYS A 9 -5.46 -12.43 9.74
C CYS A 9 -5.10 -11.33 10.74
N SER A 10 -4.74 -10.14 10.26
CA SER A 10 -4.43 -9.00 11.12
C SER A 10 -5.65 -8.51 11.89
N CYS A 11 -6.83 -8.45 11.26
CA CYS A 11 -8.09 -8.10 11.92
C CYS A 11 -8.47 -9.13 12.99
N LEU A 12 -8.39 -10.42 12.67
CA LEU A 12 -8.63 -11.52 13.61
C LEU A 12 -7.69 -11.46 14.83
N ALA A 13 -6.40 -11.19 14.61
CA ALA A 13 -5.40 -11.13 15.67
C ALA A 13 -5.56 -9.92 16.61
N ARG A 14 -6.20 -8.84 16.16
CA ARG A 14 -6.38 -7.60 16.92
C ARG A 14 -7.67 -7.53 17.73
N GLY A 15 -8.51 -8.57 17.67
CA GLY A 15 -9.78 -8.64 18.39
C GLY A 15 -10.94 -7.99 17.61
N PRO A 16 -11.84 -8.78 16.99
CA PRO A 16 -12.92 -8.26 16.16
C PRO A 16 -14.15 -7.81 16.98
N GLU A 17 -13.93 -7.26 18.18
CA GLU A 17 -14.99 -6.94 19.15
C GLU A 17 -15.91 -5.79 18.69
N GLN A 18 -15.43 -4.96 17.77
CA GLN A 18 -16.18 -3.86 17.17
C GLN A 18 -16.49 -4.18 15.69
N PRO A 19 -17.58 -4.93 15.40
CA PRO A 19 -17.87 -5.41 14.04
C PRO A 19 -18.13 -4.28 13.03
N ASP A 20 -18.63 -3.13 13.50
CA ASP A 20 -18.92 -1.95 12.68
C ASP A 20 -17.75 -0.96 12.56
N GLU A 21 -16.61 -1.22 13.20
CA GLU A 21 -15.41 -0.39 13.07
C GLU A 21 -14.91 -0.39 11.61
N GLU A 22 -14.61 0.80 11.08
CA GLU A 22 -13.93 0.91 9.80
C GLU A 22 -12.46 0.57 9.94
N VAL A 23 -12.03 -0.47 9.23
CA VAL A 23 -10.64 -0.89 9.14
C VAL A 23 -10.09 -0.56 7.77
N ARG A 24 -8.79 -0.21 7.69
CA ARG A 24 -8.17 0.23 6.43
C ARG A 24 -6.96 -0.61 6.07
N LEU A 25 -6.88 -0.99 4.80
CA LEU A 25 -5.67 -1.57 4.20
C LEU A 25 -5.04 -0.55 3.25
N LEU A 26 -3.89 -0.02 3.66
CA LEU A 26 -3.09 0.88 2.86
C LEU A 26 -2.10 0.10 2.00
N MET A 27 -2.17 0.30 0.70
CA MET A 27 -1.32 -0.34 -0.30
C MET A 27 -0.53 0.71 -1.06
N THR A 28 0.62 0.30 -1.60
CA THR A 28 1.43 1.15 -2.49
C THR A 28 1.33 0.59 -3.90
N ALA A 29 0.93 1.42 -4.87
CA ALA A 29 0.87 1.02 -6.27
C ALA A 29 1.99 1.67 -7.09
N TYR A 30 2.61 0.88 -7.96
CA TYR A 30 3.52 1.38 -8.98
C TYR A 30 2.72 1.95 -10.16
N VAL A 31 2.91 3.23 -10.46
CA VAL A 31 2.07 3.95 -11.44
C VAL A 31 2.76 4.26 -12.75
N ARG A 32 4.05 3.88 -12.91
CA ARG A 32 4.88 4.15 -14.10
C ARG A 32 4.18 3.82 -15.43
N ARG A 33 3.53 2.66 -15.50
CA ARG A 33 2.83 2.16 -16.70
C ARG A 33 1.34 2.55 -16.77
N ARG A 34 0.83 3.24 -15.75
CA ARG A 34 -0.59 3.62 -15.65
C ARG A 34 -0.86 5.02 -16.18
N LEU A 35 0.16 5.87 -16.18
CA LEU A 35 0.14 7.18 -16.83
C LEU A 35 0.07 7.03 -18.36
N ARG A 36 -0.53 8.00 -19.04
CA ARG A 36 -0.63 8.08 -20.50
C ARG A 36 -0.15 9.46 -20.99
N PRO A 37 1.02 9.56 -21.65
CA PRO A 37 1.95 8.47 -21.96
C PRO A 37 2.59 7.86 -20.69
N PRO A 38 3.01 6.58 -20.73
CA PRO A 38 3.73 5.97 -19.61
C PRO A 38 5.05 6.71 -19.38
N LEU A 39 5.56 6.64 -18.14
CA LEU A 39 6.88 7.19 -17.83
C LEU A 39 7.96 6.46 -18.64
N THR A 40 9.00 7.19 -19.02
CA THR A 40 10.10 6.65 -19.80
C THR A 40 10.80 5.51 -19.06
N GLU A 41 11.30 4.55 -19.85
CA GLU A 41 12.23 3.56 -19.32
C GLU A 41 13.46 4.30 -18.76
N GLY A 42 13.91 3.88 -17.57
CA GLY A 42 14.99 4.57 -16.85
C GLY A 42 14.58 5.80 -16.04
N TYR A 43 13.27 6.14 -15.93
CA TYR A 43 12.83 7.24 -15.05
C TYR A 43 13.35 7.07 -13.61
N VAL A 44 14.15 8.05 -13.16
CA VAL A 44 14.69 8.14 -11.80
C VAL A 44 13.84 9.09 -10.98
N GLY A 45 13.01 8.53 -10.09
CA GLY A 45 12.13 9.30 -9.22
C GLY A 45 11.04 8.44 -8.59
N ASN A 46 10.22 9.07 -7.74
CA ASN A 46 9.09 8.42 -7.08
C ASN A 46 7.90 8.34 -8.04
N ALA A 47 7.52 7.12 -8.41
CA ALA A 47 6.32 6.83 -9.20
C ALA A 47 5.44 5.81 -8.48
N ILE A 48 5.18 6.12 -7.21
CA ILE A 48 4.36 5.33 -6.29
C ILE A 48 3.24 6.21 -5.75
N ILE A 49 2.03 5.66 -5.70
CA ILE A 49 0.86 6.35 -5.11
C ILE A 49 0.23 5.43 -4.07
N PRO A 50 -0.05 5.92 -2.85
CA PRO A 50 -0.81 5.16 -1.87
C PRO A 50 -2.25 5.00 -2.33
N THR A 51 -2.84 3.85 -2.06
CA THR A 51 -4.28 3.63 -2.19
C THR A 51 -4.78 2.89 -0.96
N VAL A 52 -6.05 3.10 -0.63
CA VAL A 52 -6.64 2.54 0.58
C VAL A 52 -7.88 1.75 0.20
N ALA A 53 -7.99 0.53 0.72
CA ALA A 53 -9.25 -0.20 0.79
C ALA A 53 -9.81 -0.02 2.21
N VAL A 54 -11.09 0.35 2.32
CA VAL A 54 -11.79 0.56 3.59
C VAL A 54 -12.93 -0.43 3.68
N ALA A 55 -13.12 -1.06 4.83
CA ALA A 55 -14.14 -2.08 5.05
C ALA A 55 -14.61 -2.04 6.50
N LYS A 56 -15.77 -2.61 6.80
CA LYS A 56 -16.12 -2.91 8.20
C LYS A 56 -15.34 -4.12 8.70
N MET A 57 -14.98 -4.12 9.98
CA MET A 57 -14.30 -5.24 10.64
C MET A 57 -14.98 -6.58 10.34
N ALA A 58 -16.31 -6.64 10.48
CA ALA A 58 -17.09 -7.85 10.23
C ALA A 58 -16.93 -8.37 8.80
N GLU A 59 -16.89 -7.49 7.79
CA GLU A 59 -16.75 -7.90 6.39
C GLU A 59 -15.37 -8.50 6.10
N VAL A 60 -14.32 -7.98 6.73
CA VAL A 60 -12.95 -8.46 6.53
C VAL A 60 -12.71 -9.79 7.26
N VAL A 61 -13.37 -9.99 8.40
CA VAL A 61 -13.27 -11.21 9.21
C VAL A 61 -14.09 -12.35 8.59
N ASP A 62 -15.27 -12.04 8.04
CA ASP A 62 -16.15 -13.01 7.40
C ASP A 62 -15.50 -13.61 6.14
N ASP A 63 -15.02 -12.78 5.22
CA ASP A 63 -14.36 -13.22 3.98
C ASP A 63 -13.18 -12.32 3.58
N ILE A 64 -12.29 -12.83 2.73
CA ILE A 64 -11.18 -12.08 2.17
C ILE A 64 -11.73 -11.00 1.22
N PRO A 65 -11.53 -9.69 1.50
CA PRO A 65 -12.12 -8.59 0.73
C PRO A 65 -11.37 -8.30 -0.59
N ALA A 66 -11.17 -9.33 -1.42
CA ALA A 66 -10.35 -9.27 -2.63
C ALA A 66 -10.90 -8.30 -3.68
N ALA A 67 -12.22 -8.29 -3.88
CA ALA A 67 -12.87 -7.38 -4.82
C ALA A 67 -12.65 -5.91 -4.43
N ARG A 68 -12.73 -5.60 -3.14
CA ARG A 68 -12.56 -4.25 -2.60
C ARG A 68 -11.14 -3.73 -2.77
N ILE A 69 -10.17 -4.59 -2.48
CA ILE A 69 -8.74 -4.32 -2.72
C ILE A 69 -8.46 -4.11 -4.20
N ARG A 70 -8.99 -4.98 -5.07
CA ARG A 70 -8.84 -4.83 -6.52
C ARG A 70 -9.47 -3.53 -7.02
N ALA A 71 -10.65 -3.16 -6.53
CA ALA A 71 -11.31 -1.91 -6.89
C ALA A 71 -10.47 -0.68 -6.51
N ALA A 72 -9.93 -0.66 -5.28
CA ALA A 72 -9.04 0.42 -4.83
C ALA A 72 -7.80 0.54 -5.74
N ILE A 73 -7.17 -0.59 -6.08
CA ILE A 73 -6.03 -0.62 -6.99
C ILE A 73 -6.43 -0.15 -8.40
N MET A 74 -7.56 -0.59 -8.94
CA MET A 74 -7.99 -0.26 -10.31
C MET A 74 -8.44 1.20 -10.45
N LYS A 75 -8.83 1.86 -9.36
CA LYS A 75 -9.16 3.30 -9.34
C LYS A 75 -7.98 4.17 -9.77
N LEU A 76 -6.74 3.73 -9.56
CA LEU A 76 -5.52 4.43 -9.94
C LEU A 76 -5.27 4.34 -11.46
N ASN A 77 -6.15 4.93 -12.27
CA ASN A 77 -6.00 5.12 -13.71
C ASN A 77 -5.34 6.46 -14.02
N ASP A 78 -5.06 6.76 -15.31
CA ASP A 78 -4.38 8.01 -15.71
C ASP A 78 -5.09 9.26 -15.17
N ASP A 79 -6.40 9.36 -15.35
CA ASP A 79 -7.19 10.52 -14.92
C ASP A 79 -7.10 10.73 -13.41
N TYR A 80 -7.25 9.66 -12.62
CA TYR A 80 -7.13 9.73 -11.17
C TYR A 80 -5.72 10.16 -10.74
N LEU A 81 -4.69 9.64 -11.40
CA LEU A 81 -3.31 9.98 -11.08
C LEU A 81 -3.00 11.45 -11.37
N ARG A 82 -3.51 11.98 -12.48
CA ARG A 82 -3.39 13.41 -12.83
C ARG A 82 -4.13 14.29 -11.83
N SER A 83 -5.37 13.94 -11.50
CA SER A 83 -6.15 14.64 -10.48
C SER A 83 -5.48 14.59 -9.10
N ALA A 84 -4.84 13.49 -8.73
CA ALA A 84 -4.09 13.38 -7.49
C ALA A 84 -2.85 14.30 -7.47
N LEU A 85 -2.17 14.47 -8.61
CA LEU A 85 -1.06 15.43 -8.73
C LEU A 85 -1.56 16.87 -8.58
N ASP A 86 -2.66 17.22 -9.25
CA ASP A 86 -3.27 18.55 -9.12
C ASP A 86 -3.67 18.84 -7.68
N PHE A 87 -4.28 17.85 -7.00
CA PHE A 87 -4.63 17.95 -5.59
C PHE A 87 -3.41 18.22 -4.72
N LEU A 88 -2.30 17.50 -4.93
CA LEU A 88 -1.06 17.67 -4.17
C LEU A 88 -0.44 19.06 -4.39
N GLU A 89 -0.50 19.58 -5.63
CA GLU A 89 0.03 20.91 -5.95
C GLU A 89 -0.68 22.01 -5.15
N MET A 90 -2.00 21.88 -4.96
CA MET A 90 -2.83 22.83 -4.21
C MET A 90 -2.57 22.84 -2.68
N GLN A 91 -1.83 21.87 -2.15
CA GLN A 91 -1.60 21.79 -0.70
C GLN A 91 -0.44 22.69 -0.28
N GLU A 92 -0.72 23.64 0.63
CA GLU A 92 0.28 24.50 1.26
C GLU A 92 1.31 23.68 2.05
N ASP A 93 0.84 22.67 2.80
CA ASP A 93 1.68 21.73 3.53
C ASP A 93 1.38 20.29 3.10
N LYS A 94 2.38 19.66 2.47
CA LYS A 94 2.31 18.27 1.99
C LYS A 94 2.73 17.26 3.07
N ARG A 95 3.31 17.69 4.20
CA ARG A 95 3.79 16.79 5.27
C ARG A 95 2.69 15.92 5.87
N PRO A 96 1.47 16.44 6.17
CA PRO A 96 0.39 15.61 6.74
C PRO A 96 -0.10 14.52 5.79
N LEU A 97 0.13 14.67 4.48
CA LEU A 97 -0.25 13.70 3.46
C LEU A 97 0.77 12.57 3.32
N SER A 98 1.93 12.68 3.98
CA SER A 98 2.90 11.59 4.02
C SER A 98 2.27 10.37 4.69
N ARG A 99 2.55 9.19 4.13
CA ARG A 99 2.22 7.92 4.79
C ARG A 99 2.80 7.81 6.20
N SER A 100 3.88 8.52 6.52
CA SER A 100 4.47 8.52 7.86
C SER A 100 3.74 9.43 8.85
N ALA A 101 2.91 10.36 8.35
CA ALA A 101 2.17 11.33 9.16
C ALA A 101 0.70 10.94 9.37
N GLY A 102 0.22 9.90 8.67
CA GLY A 102 -1.15 9.44 8.80
C GLY A 102 -1.44 8.88 10.20
N ASN A 103 -2.60 9.24 10.75
CA ASN A 103 -3.16 8.61 11.96
C ASN A 103 -3.59 7.18 11.62
N PHE A 104 -2.69 6.21 11.80
CA PHE A 104 -3.01 4.78 11.77
C PHE A 104 -3.72 4.42 13.06
N SER A 105 -4.93 3.87 12.94
CA SER A 105 -5.54 3.18 14.08
C SER A 105 -4.76 1.89 14.35
N ALA A 106 -4.94 1.31 15.53
CA ALA A 106 -4.39 -0.01 15.85
C ALA A 106 -4.89 -1.09 14.88
N THR A 107 -6.06 -0.89 14.26
CA THR A 107 -6.73 -1.84 13.37
C THR A 107 -6.34 -1.67 11.89
N ASP A 108 -5.69 -0.57 11.52
CA ASP A 108 -5.19 -0.35 10.16
C ASP A 108 -3.97 -1.23 9.85
N LEU A 109 -3.82 -1.55 8.56
CA LEU A 109 -2.68 -2.32 8.07
C LEU A 109 -2.06 -1.64 6.85
N SER A 110 -0.73 -1.62 6.81
CA SER A 110 0.07 -1.10 5.69
C SER A 110 0.81 -2.27 5.03
N VAL A 111 0.62 -2.45 3.72
CA VAL A 111 1.29 -3.49 2.93
C VAL A 111 2.00 -2.87 1.74
N THR A 112 3.30 -3.17 1.60
CA THR A 112 4.09 -2.83 0.42
C THR A 112 4.64 -4.12 -0.17
N SER A 113 4.40 -4.33 -1.47
CA SER A 113 4.89 -5.53 -2.18
C SER A 113 6.16 -5.21 -2.95
N TRP A 114 7.20 -6.00 -2.72
CA TRP A 114 8.47 -5.95 -3.43
C TRP A 114 8.60 -7.03 -4.51
N MET A 115 7.53 -7.79 -4.76
CA MET A 115 7.52 -8.97 -5.65
C MET A 115 7.83 -8.66 -7.12
N GLN A 116 7.68 -7.40 -7.57
CA GLN A 116 7.93 -6.98 -8.95
C GLN A 116 9.28 -6.26 -9.12
N LEU A 117 10.10 -6.21 -8.07
CA LEU A 117 11.39 -5.56 -8.10
C LEU A 117 12.49 -6.60 -8.37
N PRO A 118 13.44 -6.34 -9.29
CA PRO A 118 14.44 -7.30 -9.77
C PRO A 118 15.62 -7.44 -8.80
N PHE A 119 15.36 -7.61 -7.51
CA PHE A 119 16.41 -7.61 -6.49
C PHE A 119 17.37 -8.78 -6.60
N TYR A 120 16.87 -9.92 -7.05
CA TYR A 120 17.67 -11.14 -7.23
C TYR A 120 18.44 -11.16 -8.56
N ASP A 121 18.19 -10.22 -9.47
CA ASP A 121 18.90 -10.11 -10.75
C ASP A 121 20.26 -9.42 -10.60
N VAL A 122 20.55 -8.87 -9.41
CA VAL A 122 21.81 -8.19 -9.12
C VAL A 122 22.90 -9.22 -8.79
N ASP A 123 23.98 -9.20 -9.57
CA ASP A 123 25.20 -9.97 -9.33
C ASP A 123 26.42 -9.03 -9.48
N PHE A 124 27.23 -8.95 -8.43
CA PHE A 124 28.46 -8.16 -8.40
C PHE A 124 29.71 -8.96 -8.83
N GLY A 125 29.53 -10.16 -9.38
CA GLY A 125 30.58 -11.15 -9.67
C GLY A 125 30.81 -12.14 -8.53
N LEU A 126 29.93 -12.16 -7.53
CA LEU A 126 29.99 -13.03 -6.34
C LEU A 126 28.81 -14.02 -6.30
N GLY A 127 27.96 -14.01 -7.32
CA GLY A 127 26.69 -14.75 -7.34
C GLY A 127 25.52 -13.88 -6.89
N HIS A 128 24.31 -14.39 -7.14
CA HIS A 128 23.06 -13.73 -6.77
C HIS A 128 22.83 -13.73 -5.26
N ALA A 129 22.07 -12.74 -4.77
CA ALA A 129 21.67 -12.67 -3.37
C ALA A 129 20.86 -13.91 -2.95
N GLU A 130 21.20 -14.51 -1.80
CA GLU A 130 20.40 -15.59 -1.21
C GLU A 130 19.12 -15.04 -0.56
N PHE A 131 19.20 -13.85 0.05
CA PHE A 131 18.09 -13.22 0.74
C PHE A 131 18.05 -11.71 0.50
N MET A 132 16.82 -11.18 0.35
CA MET A 132 16.57 -9.75 0.37
C MET A 132 15.33 -9.45 1.21
N GLY A 133 15.46 -8.53 2.17
CA GLY A 133 14.36 -8.04 2.98
C GLY A 133 14.66 -6.68 3.61
N ALA A 134 13.67 -6.12 4.30
CA ALA A 134 13.87 -4.91 5.10
C ALA A 134 14.86 -5.18 6.24
N ALA A 135 15.81 -4.27 6.47
CA ALA A 135 16.81 -4.41 7.54
C ALA A 135 16.19 -4.34 8.95
N ALA A 136 15.10 -3.58 9.10
CA ALA A 136 14.33 -3.50 10.33
C ALA A 136 12.86 -3.22 9.99
N SER A 137 11.94 -3.75 10.80
CA SER A 137 10.52 -3.41 10.72
C SER A 137 10.22 -2.31 11.73
N ILE A 138 9.76 -1.14 11.25
CA ILE A 138 9.15 -0.13 12.10
C ILE A 138 7.69 -0.52 12.25
N MET A 139 7.31 -1.01 13.43
CA MET A 139 5.94 -1.40 13.71
C MET A 139 5.05 -0.14 13.68
N GLN A 140 4.21 0.00 12.67
CA GLN A 140 3.15 1.01 12.65
C GLN A 140 1.90 0.39 13.30
N GLY A 141 1.37 1.04 14.35
CA GLY A 141 0.16 0.59 15.05
C GLY A 141 0.33 0.18 16.52
N SER A 142 1.36 0.67 17.22
CA SER A 142 1.34 0.60 18.69
C SER A 142 0.19 1.45 19.21
N ALA A 143 -0.74 0.83 19.95
CA ALA A 143 -1.66 1.57 20.80
C ALA A 143 -0.82 2.46 21.73
N VAL A 144 -1.06 3.77 21.68
CA VAL A 144 -0.68 4.69 22.75
C VAL A 144 -1.79 4.65 23.78
#